data_AF-A0A8H6H9A4-F1
#
_entry.id   AF-A0A8H6H9A4-F1
#
_cell.length_a   1.000
_cell.length_b   1.000
_cell.length_c   1.000
_cell.angle_alpha   90.00
_cell.angle_beta   90.00
_cell.angle_gamma   90.00
#
_symmetry.space_group_name_H-M   'P 1'
#
loop_
_entity.id
_entity.type
_entity.pdbx_description
1 polymer ?
#
loop_
_entity_poly.entity_id
_entity_poly.type
_entity_poly.pdbx_seq_one_letter_code
_entity_poly.pdbx_strand_id
1 'polypeptide(L)'
;MSISLDKVVCALKEYPHLYERVALQDLLHFVNLCTLVKPYLKLAQSPYTQAPLPTQPRYIHDFLAASLGLKDDVVKLLWWALKEVIWEGDLDEAAERELASGYIAHFLKEGHPRDIGT
;
A
#
# COMPACT_ATOMS: atom_id res chain seq x y z
N MET A 1 -14.15 8.90 0.88
CA MET A 1 -14.76 7.54 0.73
C MET A 1 -13.82 6.53 1.41
N SER A 2 -14.26 5.72 2.37
CA SER A 2 -13.38 4.76 3.09
C SER A 2 -13.28 3.43 2.33
N ILE A 3 -12.10 2.81 2.29
CA ILE A 3 -11.93 1.50 1.65
C ILE A 3 -12.81 0.48 2.36
N SER A 4 -13.66 -0.23 1.62
CA SER A 4 -14.63 -1.15 2.20
C SER A 4 -13.92 -2.31 2.89
N LEU A 5 -14.06 -2.39 4.21
CA LEU A 5 -13.47 -3.43 5.05
C LEU A 5 -13.93 -4.83 4.63
N ASP A 6 -15.14 -4.94 4.07
CA ASP A 6 -15.68 -6.18 3.48
C ASP A 6 -14.83 -6.68 2.29
N LYS A 7 -14.39 -5.77 1.41
CA LYS A 7 -13.51 -6.12 0.27
C LYS A 7 -12.15 -6.62 0.75
N VAL A 8 -11.60 -5.97 1.79
CA VAL A 8 -10.32 -6.38 2.41
C VAL A 8 -10.45 -7.78 3.03
N VAL A 9 -11.52 -8.02 3.81
CA VAL A 9 -11.77 -9.33 4.43
C VAL A 9 -12.00 -10.41 3.38
N CYS A 10 -12.74 -10.13 2.31
CA CYS A 10 -12.97 -11.08 1.23
C CYS A 10 -11.67 -11.45 0.51
N ALA A 11 -10.81 -10.48 0.21
CA ALA A 11 -9.51 -10.73 -0.40
C ALA A 11 -8.58 -11.60 0.48
N LEU A 12 -8.67 -11.46 1.81
CA LEU A 12 -7.85 -12.23 2.75
C LEU A 12 -8.33 -13.68 2.94
N LYS A 13 -9.56 -14.03 2.54
CA LYS A 13 -10.06 -15.42 2.62
C LYS A 13 -9.23 -16.38 1.77
N GLU A 14 -8.63 -15.89 0.69
CA GLU A 14 -7.75 -16.68 -0.19
C GLU A 14 -6.34 -16.88 0.39
N TYR A 15 -6.00 -16.18 1.48
CA TYR A 15 -4.67 -16.18 2.09
C TYR A 15 -4.75 -16.38 3.62
N PRO A 16 -5.22 -17.55 4.10
CA PRO A 16 -5.45 -17.80 5.52
C PRO A 16 -4.20 -17.63 6.40
N HIS A 17 -3.00 -17.88 5.85
CA HIS A 17 -1.73 -17.69 6.56
C HIS A 17 -1.40 -16.24 6.91
N LEU A 18 -2.06 -15.25 6.28
CA LEU A 18 -1.89 -13.84 6.65
C LEU A 18 -2.60 -13.51 7.97
N TYR A 19 -3.69 -14.21 8.29
CA TYR A 19 -4.44 -13.99 9.53
C TYR A 19 -3.61 -14.26 10.78
N GLU A 20 -2.69 -15.24 10.72
CA GLU A 20 -1.80 -15.59 11.83
C GLU A 20 -0.58 -14.68 11.94
N ARG A 21 -0.26 -13.92 10.88
CA ARG A 21 1.01 -13.20 10.76
C ARG A 21 0.87 -11.69 10.75
N VAL A 22 -0.35 -11.16 10.60
CA VAL A 22 -0.61 -9.73 10.42
C VAL A 22 -1.79 -9.30 11.29
N ALA A 23 -1.60 -8.27 12.11
CA ALA A 23 -2.71 -7.70 12.86
C ALA A 23 -3.66 -6.93 11.92
N LEU A 24 -4.95 -6.87 12.27
CA LEU A 24 -5.93 -6.10 11.50
C LEU A 24 -5.52 -4.62 11.35
N GLN A 25 -4.86 -4.05 12.36
CA GLN A 25 -4.35 -2.69 12.30
C GLN A 25 -3.28 -2.52 11.21
N ASP A 26 -2.35 -3.47 11.10
CA ASP A 26 -1.28 -3.44 10.08
C ASP A 26 -1.86 -3.58 8.68
N LEU A 27 -2.93 -4.37 8.51
CA LEU A 27 -3.66 -4.48 7.25
C LEU A 27 -4.26 -3.15 6.82
N LEU A 28 -4.94 -2.45 7.74
CA LEU A 28 -5.51 -1.14 7.47
C LEU A 28 -4.43 -0.11 7.17
N HIS A 29 -3.33 -0.12 7.93
CA HIS A 29 -2.20 0.79 7.68
C HIS A 29 -1.54 0.50 6.32
N PHE A 30 -1.38 -0.76 5.94
CA PHE A 30 -0.87 -1.15 4.63
C PHE A 30 -1.74 -0.61 3.50
N VAL A 31 -3.05 -0.82 3.59
CA VAL A 31 -4.01 -0.33 2.61
C VAL A 31 -3.93 1.20 2.50
N ASN A 32 -3.98 1.90 3.64
CA ASN A 32 -3.91 3.37 3.69
C ASN A 32 -2.62 3.91 3.06
N LEU A 33 -1.47 3.37 3.44
CA LEU A 33 -0.18 3.76 2.87
C LEU A 33 -0.13 3.48 1.37
N CYS A 34 -0.59 2.30 0.94
CA CYS A 34 -0.64 1.96 -0.49
C CYS A 34 -1.53 2.91 -1.28
N THR A 35 -2.65 3.36 -0.72
CA THR A 35 -3.54 4.35 -1.34
C THR A 35 -2.85 5.70 -1.47
N LEU A 36 -2.13 6.15 -0.45
CA LEU A 36 -1.34 7.39 -0.51
C LEU A 36 -0.19 7.31 -1.52
N VAL A 37 0.44 6.14 -1.69
CA VAL A 37 1.52 5.97 -2.68
C VAL A 37 1.01 5.56 -4.07
N LYS A 38 -0.30 5.33 -4.24
CA LYS A 38 -0.93 4.94 -5.51
C LYS A 38 -0.60 5.88 -6.67
N PRO A 39 -0.54 7.22 -6.51
CA PRO A 39 -0.10 8.12 -7.58
C PRO A 39 1.32 7.81 -8.08
N TYR A 40 2.24 7.50 -7.17
CA TYR A 40 3.62 7.13 -7.51
C TYR A 40 3.70 5.74 -8.16
N LEU A 41 2.83 4.81 -7.74
CA LEU A 41 2.67 3.52 -8.42
C LEU A 41 2.18 3.69 -9.86
N LYS A 42 1.23 4.60 -10.10
CA LYS A 42 0.74 4.94 -11.45
C LYS A 42 1.83 5.58 -12.30
N LEU A 43 2.70 6.43 -11.73
CA LEU A 43 3.85 7.02 -12.45
C LEU A 43 4.87 5.96 -12.89
N ALA A 44 5.00 4.86 -12.14
CA ALA A 44 5.87 3.74 -12.51
C ALA A 44 5.28 2.83 -13.59
N GLN A 45 4.02 3.03 -14.00
CA GLN A 45 3.35 2.26 -15.04
C GLN A 45 3.32 2.97 -16.39
N SER A 46 3.10 2.19 -17.45
CA SER A 46 2.73 2.74 -18.75
C SER A 46 1.38 3.46 -18.66
N PRO A 47 1.21 4.63 -19.31
CA PRO A 47 -0.07 5.36 -19.31
C PRO A 47 -1.23 4.58 -19.96
N TYR A 48 -0.93 3.50 -20.69
CA TYR A 48 -1.93 2.63 -21.32
C TYR A 48 -2.42 1.48 -20.41
N THR A 49 -1.81 1.29 -19.24
CA THR A 49 -2.17 0.21 -18.32
C THR A 49 -3.05 0.74 -17.21
N GLN A 50 -4.28 0.23 -17.11
CA GLN A 50 -5.22 0.58 -16.03
C GLN A 50 -5.28 -0.46 -14.90
N ALA A 51 -4.62 -1.60 -15.06
CA ALA A 51 -4.56 -2.68 -14.06
C ALA A 51 -3.48 -2.41 -13.00
N PRO A 52 -3.60 -2.96 -11.78
CA PRO A 52 -2.55 -2.86 -10.77
C PRO A 52 -1.23 -3.49 -11.22
N LEU A 53 -0.12 -2.95 -10.71
CA LEU A 53 1.21 -3.53 -10.92
C LEU A 53 1.25 -4.98 -10.41
N PRO A 54 1.82 -5.93 -11.18
CA PRO A 54 2.00 -7.30 -10.71
C PRO A 54 2.89 -7.35 -9.46
N THR A 55 3.87 -6.46 -9.37
CA THR A 55 4.76 -6.29 -8.22
C THR A 55 5.03 -4.82 -7.97
N GLN A 56 5.12 -4.43 -6.70
CA GLN A 56 5.51 -3.08 -6.30
C GLN A 56 6.96 -2.77 -6.75
N PRO A 57 7.27 -1.53 -7.14
CA PRO A 57 8.63 -1.07 -7.25
C PRO A 57 9.38 -1.25 -5.93
N ARG A 58 10.68 -1.59 -6.00
CA ARG A 58 11.49 -1.93 -4.82
C ARG A 58 11.46 -0.83 -3.74
N TYR A 59 11.54 0.44 -4.14
CA TYR A 59 11.54 1.57 -3.20
C TYR A 59 10.21 1.69 -2.42
N ILE A 60 9.08 1.43 -3.07
CA ILE A 60 7.76 1.44 -2.40
C ILE A 60 7.64 0.25 -1.47
N HIS A 61 8.13 -0.91 -1.92
CA HIS A 61 8.15 -2.12 -1.10
C HIS A 61 8.96 -1.93 0.19
N ASP A 62 10.18 -1.42 0.07
CA ASP A 62 11.08 -1.18 1.21
C ASP A 62 10.48 -0.12 2.16
N PHE A 63 9.87 0.94 1.61
CA PHE A 63 9.15 1.94 2.40
C PHE A 63 7.99 1.34 3.20
N LEU A 64 7.17 0.47 2.58
CA LEU A 64 6.04 -0.19 3.26
C LEU A 64 6.53 -1.15 4.35
N ALA A 65 7.57 -1.93 4.07
CA ALA A 65 8.18 -2.84 5.04
C ALA A 65 8.71 -2.08 6.26
N ALA A 66 9.46 -0.99 6.03
CA ALA A 66 10.02 -0.15 7.09
C ALA A 66 8.93 0.58 7.90
N SER A 67 7.92 1.12 7.21
CA SER A 67 6.83 1.89 7.84
C SER A 67 5.94 1.05 8.75
N LEU A 68 5.75 -0.22 8.39
CA LEU A 68 4.88 -1.15 9.12
C LEU A 68 5.65 -2.13 10.01
N GLY A 69 6.99 -2.14 9.95
CA GLY A 69 7.82 -3.12 10.67
C GLY A 69 7.57 -4.57 10.22
N LEU A 70 7.08 -4.76 8.99
CA LEU A 70 6.72 -6.08 8.44
C LEU A 70 7.89 -6.67 7.65
N LYS A 71 7.94 -8.01 7.61
CA LYS A 71 8.92 -8.74 6.80
C LYS A 71 8.57 -8.67 5.32
N ASP A 72 9.57 -8.68 4.44
CA ASP A 72 9.43 -8.64 2.98
C ASP A 72 8.41 -9.64 2.43
N ASP A 73 8.43 -10.88 2.94
CA ASP A 73 7.52 -11.94 2.50
C ASP A 73 6.05 -11.60 2.80
N VAL A 74 5.80 -11.01 3.97
CA VAL A 74 4.47 -10.55 4.39
C VAL A 74 4.00 -9.40 3.51
N VAL A 75 4.85 -8.39 3.28
CA VAL A 75 4.51 -7.23 2.44
C VAL A 75 4.18 -7.66 1.01
N LYS A 76 4.92 -8.64 0.45
CA LYS A 76 4.60 -9.22 -0.86
C LYS A 76 3.22 -9.87 -0.84
N LEU A 77 2.94 -10.73 0.13
CA LEU A 77 1.64 -11.40 0.21
C LEU A 77 0.49 -10.41 0.38
N LEU A 78 0.67 -9.35 1.18
CA LEU A 78 -0.30 -8.28 1.34
C LEU A 78 -0.59 -7.55 0.02
N TRP A 79 0.46 -7.25 -0.76
CA TRP A 79 0.27 -6.68 -2.09
C TRP A 79 -0.52 -7.60 -3.01
N TRP A 80 -0.14 -8.88 -3.06
CA TRP A 80 -0.82 -9.86 -3.91
C TRP A 80 -2.30 -10.00 -3.57
N ALA A 81 -2.64 -10.00 -2.28
CA ALA A 81 -4.01 -10.09 -1.83
C ALA A 81 -4.81 -8.80 -2.07
N LEU A 82 -4.21 -7.62 -1.83
CA LEU A 82 -4.96 -6.37 -1.70
C LEU A 82 -4.81 -5.40 -2.86
N LYS A 83 -3.91 -5.65 -3.82
CA LYS A 83 -3.63 -4.73 -4.94
C LYS A 83 -4.88 -4.31 -5.69
N GLU A 84 -5.82 -5.21 -5.96
CA GLU A 84 -7.07 -4.91 -6.69
C GLU A 84 -7.94 -3.93 -5.88
N VAL A 85 -8.08 -4.18 -4.57
CA VAL A 85 -8.86 -3.32 -3.67
C VAL A 85 -8.26 -1.91 -3.60
N ILE A 86 -6.93 -1.82 -3.49
CA ILE A 86 -6.20 -0.55 -3.51
C ILE A 86 -6.35 0.15 -4.86
N TRP A 87 -6.38 -0.60 -5.95
CA TRP A 87 -6.45 -0.05 -7.31
C TRP A 87 -7.83 0.50 -7.66
N GLU A 88 -8.89 -0.15 -7.21
CA GLU A 88 -10.27 0.32 -7.38
C GLU A 88 -10.64 1.48 -6.44
N GLY A 89 -10.03 1.53 -5.25
CA GLY A 89 -10.31 2.55 -4.26
C GLY A 89 -9.69 3.89 -4.63
N ASP A 90 -10.51 4.90 -4.91
CA ASP A 90 -10.07 6.29 -5.01
C ASP A 90 -10.56 7.08 -3.78
N LEU A 91 -9.66 7.89 -3.23
CA LEU A 91 -9.99 8.85 -2.19
C LEU A 91 -10.34 10.19 -2.84
N ASP A 92 -11.29 10.88 -2.23
CA ASP A 92 -11.47 12.31 -2.51
C ASP A 92 -10.32 13.11 -1.86
N GLU A 93 -10.08 14.33 -2.35
CA GLU A 93 -8.95 15.16 -1.94
C GLU A 93 -8.95 15.49 -0.43
N ALA A 94 -10.14 15.60 0.17
CA ALA A 94 -10.27 15.87 1.60
C ALA A 94 -9.85 14.65 2.44
N ALA A 95 -10.36 13.46 2.08
CA ALA A 95 -10.00 12.20 2.73
C ALA A 95 -8.52 11.86 2.53
N GLU A 96 -7.95 12.15 1.35
CA GLU A 96 -6.52 11.96 1.09
C GLU A 96 -5.67 12.85 2.00
N ARG A 97 -6.01 14.14 2.14
CA ARG A 97 -5.28 15.06 3.04
C ARG A 97 -5.36 14.65 4.49
N GLU A 98 -6.56 14.27 4.96
CA GLU A 98 -6.75 13.78 6.32
C GLU A 98 -5.88 12.53 6.57
N LEU A 99 -5.92 11.57 5.65
CA LEU A 99 -5.13 10.35 5.74
C LEU A 99 -3.62 10.68 5.70
N ALA A 100 -3.19 11.50 4.75
CA ALA A 100 -1.78 11.89 4.59
C ALA A 100 -1.23 12.55 5.86
N SER A 101 -2.04 13.36 6.56
CA SER A 101 -1.63 14.01 7.81
C SER A 101 -1.24 12.99 8.89
N GLY A 102 -1.92 11.83 8.95
CA GLY A 102 -1.61 10.75 9.88
C GLY A 102 -0.36 9.95 9.54
N TYR A 103 0.06 9.94 8.26
CA TYR A 103 1.20 9.15 7.80
C TYR A 103 2.44 9.99 7.46
N ILE A 104 2.39 11.31 7.58
CA ILE A 104 3.50 12.21 7.21
C ILE A 104 4.82 11.84 7.91
N ALA A 105 4.75 11.39 9.17
CA ALA A 105 5.92 10.94 9.93
C ALA A 105 6.60 9.71 9.28
N HIS A 106 5.81 8.79 8.71
CA HIS A 106 6.35 7.63 7.99
C HIS A 106 7.08 8.08 6.72
N PHE A 107 6.49 8.99 5.94
CA PHE A 107 7.13 9.55 4.76
C PHE A 107 8.43 10.30 5.07
N LEU A 108 8.47 11.08 6.16
CA LEU A 108 9.67 11.82 6.54
C LEU A 108 10.78 10.91 7.08
N LYS A 109 10.41 9.83 7.78
CA LYS A 109 11.37 8.94 8.44
C LYS A 109 11.91 7.87 7.48
N GLU A 110 11.05 7.25 6.69
CA GLU A 110 11.36 6.08 5.87
C GLU A 110 11.34 6.40 4.36
N GLY A 111 10.76 7.54 3.96
CA GLY A 111 10.74 7.99 2.57
C GLY A 111 12.12 8.50 2.18
N HIS A 112 12.98 7.61 1.70
CA HIS A 112 14.28 8.01 1.18
C HIS A 112 14.16 8.52 -0.26
N PRO A 113 14.64 9.74 -0.58
CA PRO A 113 14.89 10.13 -1.96
C PRO A 113 16.10 9.35 -2.49
N ARG A 114 15.87 8.43 -3.43
CA ARG A 114 16.89 7.87 -4.35
C ARG A 114 16.21 7.89 -5.73
N ASP A 115 16.60 8.70 -6.72
CA ASP A 115 17.93 9.06 -7.20
C ASP A 115 18.11 10.58 -7.48
N ILE A 116 19.09 11.19 -6.82
CA ILE A 116 20.03 12.13 -7.47
C ILE A 116 21.43 11.62 -7.08
N GLY A 117 21.98 10.70 -7.88
CA GLY A 117 23.39 10.31 -7.84
C GLY A 117 23.66 8.85 -7.44
N THR A 118 23.78 7.98 -8.44
CA THR A 118 25.05 7.35 -8.88
C THR A 118 24.90 6.76 -10.26
#